data_AF-A0A2D4T949-F1
#
_entry.id   AF-A0A2D4T949-F1
#
_cell.length_a   1.000
_cell.length_b   1.000
_cell.length_c   1.000
_cell.angle_alpha   90.00
_cell.angle_beta   90.00
_cell.angle_gamma   90.00
#
_symmetry.space_group_name_H-M   'P 1'
#
loop_
_entity.id
_entity.type
_entity.pdbx_description
1 polymer ?
#
loop_
_entity_poly.entity_id
_entity_poly.type
_entity_poly.pdbx_seq_one_letter_code
_entity_poly.pdbx_strand_id
1 'polypeptide(L)'
;MNSPTGQPAERWTRSAVWRAQHRIAANDSWRKLLHRPVATGLVWLVVAISLALPSALLLTVANLRPIVPDLARSAQLSVMLDREADRASAEAVQGQIENWSQIDAVRLVSREQALSEFGEQTGLATLLASLDRNPLPHTLRVLPRLPAHDSALNHLIGELESLPNVTRVVADTRWMSRLEETLVAGERWVLALGGAMILGAILALANTLHLAIDARREEILVVRVIGGSPAFVRRPFLYTGLYFGVGGGVLAALMLWALSLWLTGPVNALFLLYDSPGQLQGPGLVYPLALILLGAIIGWLVSWAAAEHYFRQLETR
;
A
#
# COMPACT_ATOMS: atom_id res chain seq x y z
N MET A 1 -10.42 76.58 30.71
CA MET A 1 -9.84 75.91 29.53
C MET A 1 -9.16 74.64 29.99
N ASN A 2 -9.79 73.48 29.83
CA ASN A 2 -9.16 72.17 30.03
C ASN A 2 -9.63 71.27 28.87
N SER A 3 -8.73 70.98 27.95
CA SER A 3 -8.94 70.06 26.83
C SER A 3 -8.77 68.62 27.34
N PRO A 4 -9.66 67.67 26.99
CA PRO A 4 -9.48 66.30 27.41
C PRO A 4 -8.41 65.60 26.57
N THR A 5 -7.48 65.01 27.31
CA THR A 5 -6.50 63.98 26.98
C THR A 5 -6.85 63.08 25.80
N GLY A 6 -5.91 62.99 24.84
CA GLY A 6 -5.96 62.06 23.71
C GLY A 6 -5.96 60.61 24.17
N GLN A 7 -6.88 59.83 23.59
CA GLN A 7 -6.85 58.37 23.68
C GLN A 7 -5.71 57.82 22.80
N PRO A 8 -4.90 56.86 23.28
CA PRO A 8 -3.89 56.23 22.45
C PRO A 8 -4.61 55.32 21.43
N ALA A 9 -4.52 55.66 20.14
CA ALA A 9 -4.96 54.80 19.07
C ALA A 9 -4.15 53.49 19.11
N GLU A 10 -4.79 52.38 19.52
CA GLU A 10 -4.20 51.04 19.44
C GLU A 10 -3.80 50.75 17.99
N ARG A 11 -2.51 50.88 17.68
CA ARG A 11 -1.93 50.44 16.40
C ARG A 11 -1.83 48.93 16.43
N TRP A 12 -2.92 48.24 16.11
CA TRP A 12 -2.89 46.83 15.81
C TRP A 12 -1.89 46.59 14.67
N THR A 13 -0.84 45.81 14.95
CA THR A 13 0.13 45.44 13.92
C THR A 13 -0.58 44.62 12.83
N ARG A 14 -0.20 44.82 11.56
CA ARG A 14 -0.81 44.09 10.42
C ARG A 14 -0.82 42.57 10.63
N SER A 15 0.18 42.04 11.34
CA SER A 15 0.28 40.62 11.73
C SER A 15 -0.74 40.19 12.79
N ALA A 16 -1.12 41.06 13.73
CA ALA A 16 -2.16 40.79 14.71
C ALA A 16 -3.55 40.72 14.05
N VAL A 17 -3.85 41.66 13.16
CA VAL A 17 -5.10 41.66 12.37
C VAL A 17 -5.20 40.42 11.49
N TRP A 18 -4.11 40.07 10.81
CA TRP A 18 -4.05 38.87 9.97
C TRP A 18 -4.32 37.59 10.79
N ARG A 19 -3.65 37.40 11.93
CA ARG A 19 -3.88 36.25 12.82
C ARG A 19 -5.31 36.20 13.36
N ALA A 20 -5.87 37.35 13.74
CA ALA A 20 -7.24 37.43 14.23
C ALA A 20 -8.24 36.98 13.16
N GLN A 21 -8.07 37.43 11.91
CA GLN A 21 -8.93 37.01 10.80
C GLN A 21 -8.82 35.50 10.52
N HIS A 22 -7.62 34.92 10.60
CA HIS A 22 -7.43 33.47 10.47
C HIS A 22 -8.13 32.70 11.60
N ARG A 23 -7.99 33.16 12.85
CA ARG A 23 -8.64 32.54 14.01
C ARG A 23 -10.16 32.59 13.92
N ILE A 24 -10.71 33.72 13.48
CA ILE A 24 -12.16 33.89 13.29
C ILE A 24 -12.66 32.94 12.21
N ALA A 25 -12.00 32.91 11.04
CA ALA A 25 -12.38 32.02 9.94
C ALA A 25 -12.31 30.54 10.36
N ALA A 26 -11.25 30.13 11.05
CA ALA A 26 -11.10 28.77 11.55
C ALA A 26 -12.21 28.39 12.54
N ASN A 27 -12.47 29.22 13.55
CA ASN A 27 -13.49 28.94 14.56
C ASN A 27 -14.91 28.96 13.99
N ASP A 28 -15.20 29.90 13.10
CA ASP A 28 -16.51 30.00 12.45
C ASP A 28 -16.78 28.78 11.56
N SER A 29 -15.80 28.39 10.74
CA SER A 29 -15.89 27.16 9.93
C SER A 29 -16.10 25.94 10.80
N TRP A 30 -15.28 25.73 11.84
CA TRP A 30 -15.43 24.60 12.75
C TRP A 30 -16.83 24.55 13.40
N ARG A 31 -17.30 25.68 13.94
CA ARG A 31 -18.62 25.77 14.55
C ARG A 31 -19.73 25.43 13.55
N LYS A 32 -19.63 25.89 12.30
CA LYS A 32 -20.59 25.57 11.24
C LYS A 32 -20.65 24.07 10.93
N LEU A 33 -19.50 23.39 10.85
CA LEU A 33 -19.47 21.94 10.66
C LEU A 33 -20.22 21.21 11.79
N LEU A 34 -20.05 21.66 13.04
CA LEU A 34 -20.71 21.05 14.20
C LEU A 34 -22.22 21.30 14.24
N HIS A 35 -22.71 22.41 13.68
CA HIS A 35 -24.15 22.70 13.60
C HIS A 35 -24.86 21.89 12.52
N ARG A 36 -24.12 21.22 11.62
CA ARG A 36 -24.66 20.32 10.59
C ARG A 36 -24.03 18.93 10.70
N PRO A 37 -24.26 18.21 11.82
CA PRO A 37 -23.50 17.01 12.16
C PRO A 37 -23.70 15.88 11.16
N VAL A 38 -24.93 15.70 10.64
CA VAL A 38 -25.24 14.63 9.68
C VAL A 38 -24.52 14.84 8.36
N ALA A 39 -24.59 16.06 7.79
CA ALA A 39 -23.91 16.38 6.54
C ALA A 39 -22.39 16.29 6.69
N THR A 40 -21.85 16.82 7.80
CA THR A 40 -20.42 16.72 8.11
C THR A 40 -19.97 15.26 8.24
N GLY A 41 -20.73 14.45 8.97
CA GLY A 41 -20.44 13.03 9.15
C GLY A 41 -20.43 12.24 7.83
N LEU A 42 -21.38 12.52 6.94
CA LEU A 42 -21.42 11.90 5.60
C LEU A 42 -20.18 12.25 4.77
N VAL A 43 -19.77 13.51 4.78
CA VAL A 43 -18.56 13.96 4.05
C VAL A 43 -17.31 13.31 4.65
N TRP A 44 -17.19 13.29 5.98
CA TRP A 44 -16.10 12.58 6.65
C TRP A 44 -16.08 11.10 6.30
N LEU A 45 -17.24 10.44 6.24
CA LEU A 45 -17.34 9.02 5.89
C LEU A 45 -16.89 8.75 4.44
N VAL A 46 -17.32 9.58 3.48
CA VAL A 46 -16.89 9.45 2.09
C VAL A 46 -15.37 9.59 1.96
N VAL A 47 -14.80 10.64 2.56
CA VAL A 47 -13.34 10.82 2.58
C VAL A 47 -12.64 9.67 3.30
N ALA A 48 -13.22 9.20 4.41
CA ALA A 48 -12.65 8.12 5.20
C ALA A 48 -12.59 6.81 4.43
N ILE A 49 -13.67 6.40 3.78
CA ILE A 49 -13.73 5.18 2.97
C ILE A 49 -12.74 5.28 1.81
N SER A 50 -12.71 6.42 1.10
CA SER A 50 -11.81 6.63 -0.03
C SER A 50 -10.33 6.54 0.33
N LEU A 51 -9.95 6.88 1.57
CA LEU A 51 -8.57 6.79 2.06
C LEU A 51 -8.27 5.45 2.75
N ALA A 52 -9.19 4.94 3.56
CA ALA A 52 -8.98 3.74 4.37
C ALA A 52 -8.94 2.47 3.54
N LEU A 53 -9.83 2.32 2.55
CA LEU A 53 -9.98 1.08 1.78
C LEU A 53 -8.72 0.75 0.96
N PRO A 54 -8.17 1.65 0.12
CA PRO A 54 -6.91 1.37 -0.56
C PRO A 54 -5.73 1.22 0.43
N SER A 55 -5.72 1.97 1.53
CA SER A 55 -4.67 1.86 2.55
C SER A 55 -4.68 0.51 3.27
N ALA A 56 -5.86 -0.03 3.56
CA ALA A 56 -6.02 -1.35 4.14
C ALA A 56 -5.51 -2.45 3.19
N LEU A 57 -5.84 -2.34 1.90
CA LEU A 57 -5.35 -3.26 0.87
C LEU A 57 -3.82 -3.19 0.73
N LEU A 58 -3.24 -1.99 0.70
CA LEU A 58 -1.79 -1.80 0.66
C LEU A 58 -1.11 -2.36 1.92
N LEU A 59 -1.66 -2.11 3.10
CA LEU A 59 -1.16 -2.67 4.35
C LEU A 59 -1.21 -4.21 4.33
N THR A 60 -2.25 -4.79 3.73
CA THR A 60 -2.40 -6.24 3.59
C THR A 60 -1.33 -6.81 2.67
N VAL A 61 -1.11 -6.20 1.50
CA VAL A 61 -0.03 -6.60 0.57
C VAL A 61 1.34 -6.46 1.23
N ALA A 62 1.55 -5.38 1.99
CA ALA A 62 2.80 -5.16 2.73
C ALA A 62 3.04 -6.22 3.82
N ASN A 63 1.98 -6.69 4.48
CA ASN A 63 2.05 -7.78 5.45
C ASN A 63 2.23 -9.16 4.80
N LEU A 64 1.75 -9.36 3.57
CA LEU A 64 1.91 -10.62 2.83
C LEU A 64 3.34 -10.82 2.28
N ARG A 65 4.01 -9.74 1.88
CA ARG A 65 5.35 -9.80 1.26
C ARG A 65 6.40 -10.53 2.11
N PRO A 66 6.53 -10.31 3.42
CA PRO A 66 7.47 -11.05 4.27
C PRO A 66 7.08 -12.51 4.50
N ILE A 67 5.79 -12.83 4.46
CA ILE A 67 5.28 -14.20 4.70
C ILE A 67 5.55 -15.10 3.50
N VAL A 68 5.47 -14.54 2.29
CA VAL A 68 5.62 -15.30 1.04
C VAL A 68 6.95 -16.08 0.95
N PRO A 69 8.11 -15.48 1.24
CA PRO A 69 9.39 -16.20 1.31
C PRO A 69 9.45 -17.28 2.39
N ASP A 70 8.77 -17.10 3.53
CA ASP A 70 8.80 -18.05 4.65
C ASP A 70 7.84 -19.23 4.45
N LEU A 71 6.67 -18.99 3.86
CA LEU A 71 5.68 -20.03 3.55
C LEU A 71 6.20 -20.97 2.45
N ALA A 72 7.01 -20.42 1.55
CA ALA A 72 7.73 -21.17 0.55
C ALA A 72 9.17 -21.42 1.02
N ARG A 73 9.30 -22.30 2.02
CA ARG A 73 10.57 -22.82 2.54
C ARG A 73 11.58 -23.01 1.40
N SER A 74 12.44 -22.03 1.20
CA SER A 74 13.61 -21.99 0.31
C SER A 74 13.37 -22.17 -1.20
N ALA A 75 14.13 -21.43 -2.01
CA ALA A 75 14.21 -21.69 -3.44
C ALA A 75 14.69 -23.14 -3.64
N GLN A 76 13.82 -24.00 -4.18
CA GLN A 76 14.18 -25.38 -4.47
C GLN A 76 15.31 -25.38 -5.50
N LEU A 77 16.44 -25.98 -5.16
CA LEU A 77 17.57 -26.14 -6.05
C LEU A 77 17.41 -27.45 -6.82
N SER A 78 17.42 -27.38 -8.15
CA SER A 78 17.45 -28.54 -9.03
C SER A 78 18.89 -28.82 -9.41
N VAL A 79 19.49 -29.82 -8.77
CA VAL A 79 20.84 -30.31 -9.05
C VAL A 79 20.75 -31.36 -10.15
N MET A 80 21.17 -31.01 -11.35
CA MET A 80 21.19 -31.90 -12.50
C MET A 80 22.46 -32.73 -12.47
N LEU A 81 22.32 -34.04 -12.45
CA LEU A 81 23.43 -34.98 -12.50
C LEU A 81 23.92 -35.18 -13.93
N ASP A 82 25.10 -35.80 -14.07
CA ASP A 82 25.60 -36.25 -15.37
C ASP A 82 24.62 -37.22 -16.03
N ARG A 83 24.52 -37.16 -17.37
CA ARG A 83 23.64 -38.03 -18.17
C ARG A 83 24.05 -39.49 -18.08
N GLU A 84 25.35 -39.75 -17.89
CA GLU A 84 25.88 -41.11 -17.75
C GLU A 84 25.79 -41.65 -16.32
N ALA A 85 25.42 -40.81 -15.35
CA ALA A 85 25.26 -41.24 -13.97
C ALA A 85 24.14 -42.30 -13.87
N ASP A 86 24.48 -43.44 -13.29
CA ASP A 86 23.52 -44.47 -12.95
C ASP A 86 22.73 -44.10 -11.69
N ARG A 87 21.67 -44.85 -11.42
CA ARG A 87 20.81 -44.60 -10.25
C ARG A 87 21.57 -44.71 -8.94
N ALA A 88 22.52 -45.65 -8.84
CA ALA A 88 23.33 -45.84 -7.65
C ALA A 88 24.23 -44.62 -7.37
N SER A 89 24.82 -44.02 -8.41
CA SER A 89 25.58 -42.77 -8.29
C SER A 89 24.68 -41.61 -7.87
N ALA A 90 23.46 -41.54 -8.40
CA ALA A 90 22.49 -40.50 -8.02
C ALA A 90 22.07 -40.61 -6.55
N GLU A 91 21.85 -41.83 -6.05
CA GLU A 91 21.52 -42.10 -4.64
C GLU A 91 22.72 -41.84 -3.71
N ALA A 92 23.96 -42.09 -4.17
CA ALA A 92 25.16 -41.75 -3.43
C ALA A 92 25.32 -40.22 -3.26
N VAL A 93 25.11 -39.44 -4.33
CA VAL A 93 25.13 -37.97 -4.26
C VAL A 93 23.98 -37.45 -3.39
N GLN A 94 22.79 -38.05 -3.47
CA GLN A 94 21.68 -37.73 -2.57
C GLN A 94 22.08 -37.88 -1.10
N GLY A 95 22.64 -39.03 -0.72
CA GLY A 95 23.06 -39.28 0.66
C GLY A 95 24.18 -38.35 1.14
N GLN A 96 25.07 -37.92 0.24
CA GLN A 96 26.11 -36.94 0.57
C GLN A 96 25.50 -35.56 0.89
N ILE A 97 24.53 -35.12 0.08
CA ILE A 97 23.86 -33.82 0.22
C ILE A 97 22.93 -33.80 1.45
N GLU A 98 22.22 -34.90 1.74
CA GLU A 98 21.34 -35.01 2.91
C GLU A 98 22.07 -34.81 4.25
N ASN A 99 23.37 -35.10 4.31
CA ASN A 99 24.18 -34.94 5.52
C ASN A 99 24.62 -33.49 5.78
N TRP A 100 24.34 -32.54 4.88
CA TRP A 100 24.76 -31.16 5.04
C TRP A 100 23.83 -30.42 6.01
N SER A 101 24.42 -29.72 6.98
CA SER A 101 23.66 -28.95 7.99
C SER A 101 22.79 -27.84 7.39
N GLN A 102 23.13 -27.38 6.19
CA GLN A 102 22.42 -26.32 5.46
C GLN A 102 21.22 -26.84 4.65
N ILE A 103 20.94 -28.14 4.67
CA ILE A 103 19.93 -28.79 3.82
C ILE A 103 18.80 -29.38 4.67
N ASP A 104 17.56 -29.11 4.28
CA ASP A 104 16.36 -29.58 4.97
C ASP A 104 15.89 -30.92 4.42
N ALA A 105 15.83 -31.04 3.09
CA ALA A 105 15.40 -32.25 2.40
C ALA A 105 16.05 -32.38 1.02
N VAL A 106 16.24 -33.62 0.56
CA VAL A 106 16.65 -33.94 -0.80
C VAL A 106 15.69 -34.98 -1.38
N ARG A 107 15.28 -34.78 -2.63
CA ARG A 107 14.44 -35.73 -3.35
C ARG A 107 15.04 -36.07 -4.70
N LEU A 108 15.34 -37.33 -4.92
CA LEU A 108 15.72 -37.84 -6.24
C LEU A 108 14.50 -37.93 -7.16
N VAL A 109 14.60 -37.29 -8.32
CA VAL A 109 13.68 -37.44 -9.44
C VAL A 109 14.41 -38.23 -10.51
N SER A 110 13.89 -39.41 -10.83
CA SER A 110 14.50 -40.26 -11.85
C SER A 110 14.37 -39.62 -13.23
N ARG A 111 15.23 -40.03 -14.19
CA ARG A 111 15.13 -39.53 -15.57
C ARG A 111 13.74 -39.77 -16.17
N GLU A 112 13.12 -40.92 -15.85
CA GLU A 112 11.77 -41.28 -16.31
C GLU A 112 10.70 -40.39 -15.69
N GLN A 113 10.79 -40.14 -14.37
CA GLN A 113 9.88 -39.22 -13.67
C GLN A 113 10.01 -37.79 -14.19
N ALA A 114 11.25 -37.32 -14.41
CA ALA A 114 11.51 -36.00 -14.96
C ALA A 114 10.89 -35.84 -16.35
N LEU A 115 10.94 -36.88 -17.20
CA LEU A 115 10.33 -36.86 -18.53
C LEU A 115 8.80 -36.80 -18.46
N SER A 116 8.20 -37.57 -17.55
CA SER A 116 6.75 -37.56 -17.31
C SER A 116 6.28 -36.18 -16.83
N GLU A 117 6.91 -35.65 -15.78
CA GLU A 117 6.57 -34.34 -15.21
C GLU A 117 6.74 -33.20 -16.24
N PHE A 118 7.80 -33.25 -17.05
CA PHE A 118 8.05 -32.25 -18.09
C PHE A 118 6.99 -32.31 -19.20
N GLY A 119 6.57 -33.52 -19.60
CA GLY A 119 5.53 -33.72 -20.59
C GLY A 119 4.16 -33.18 -20.16
N GLU A 120 3.81 -33.38 -18.89
CA GLU A 120 2.56 -32.86 -18.31
C GLU A 120 2.58 -31.32 -18.24
N GLN A 121 3.67 -30.72 -17.77
CA GLN A 121 3.77 -29.26 -17.59
C GLN A 121 3.80 -28.49 -18.91
N THR A 122 4.35 -29.07 -19.96
CA THR A 122 4.50 -28.42 -21.28
C THR A 122 3.39 -28.81 -22.27
N GLY A 123 2.57 -29.80 -21.93
CA GLY A 123 1.60 -30.39 -22.87
C GLY A 123 2.25 -31.20 -24.00
N LEU A 124 3.55 -31.49 -23.91
CA LEU A 124 4.33 -32.22 -24.93
C LEU A 124 4.42 -33.73 -24.66
N ALA A 125 3.64 -34.27 -23.72
CA ALA A 125 3.70 -35.68 -23.32
C ALA A 125 3.70 -36.65 -24.52
N THR A 126 2.83 -36.42 -25.51
CA THR A 126 2.72 -37.25 -26.71
C THR A 126 3.96 -37.18 -27.61
N LEU A 127 4.62 -36.01 -27.70
CA LEU A 127 5.84 -35.81 -28.50
C LEU A 127 7.07 -36.39 -27.80
N LEU A 128 7.09 -36.36 -26.47
CA LEU A 128 8.17 -36.94 -25.67
C LEU A 128 8.08 -38.46 -25.62
N ALA A 129 6.89 -39.03 -25.71
CA ALA A 129 6.68 -40.48 -25.81
C ALA A 129 7.23 -41.09 -27.11
N SER A 130 7.39 -40.29 -28.16
CA SER A 130 7.99 -40.71 -29.44
C SER A 130 9.52 -40.62 -29.49
N LEU A 131 10.19 -40.24 -28.40
CA LEU A 131 11.65 -40.23 -28.34
C LEU A 131 12.21 -41.62 -28.08
N ASP A 132 13.14 -42.08 -28.93
CA ASP A 132 13.81 -43.39 -28.78
C ASP A 132 14.67 -43.49 -27.50
N ARG A 133 15.15 -42.35 -26.98
CA ARG A 133 15.94 -42.27 -25.75
C ARG A 133 15.55 -41.04 -24.93
N ASN A 134 15.49 -41.21 -23.61
CA ASN A 134 15.21 -40.13 -22.68
C ASN A 134 16.39 -39.12 -22.64
N PRO A 135 16.18 -37.85 -23.02
CA PRO A 135 17.24 -36.85 -23.08
C PRO A 135 17.53 -36.18 -21.71
N LEU A 136 16.74 -36.46 -20.68
CA LEU A 136 16.83 -35.82 -19.37
C LEU A 136 17.74 -36.63 -18.41
N PRO A 137 18.62 -35.98 -17.64
CA PRO A 137 19.40 -36.64 -16.61
C PRO A 137 18.57 -36.86 -15.34
N HIS A 138 19.12 -37.63 -14.40
CA HIS A 138 18.61 -37.66 -13.03
C HIS A 138 18.76 -36.28 -12.38
N THR A 139 17.76 -35.85 -11.62
CA THR A 139 17.77 -34.53 -10.97
C THR A 139 17.49 -34.70 -9.48
N LEU A 140 18.32 -34.10 -8.63
CA LEU A 140 18.08 -34.01 -7.19
C LEU A 140 17.43 -32.65 -6.90
N ARG A 141 16.22 -32.68 -6.34
CA ARG A 141 15.56 -31.49 -5.83
C ARG A 141 15.98 -31.29 -4.38
N VAL A 142 16.78 -30.27 -4.13
CA VAL A 142 17.35 -29.93 -2.83
C VAL A 142 16.61 -28.75 -2.24
N LEU A 143 16.19 -28.88 -0.98
CA LEU A 143 15.52 -27.85 -0.21
C LEU A 143 16.50 -27.31 0.84
N PRO A 144 17.11 -26.12 0.63
CA PRO A 144 18.03 -25.57 1.61
C PRO A 144 17.32 -25.00 2.85
N ARG A 145 17.98 -24.97 4.01
CA ARG A 145 17.48 -24.26 5.21
C ARG A 145 17.77 -22.75 5.17
N LEU A 146 18.20 -22.25 4.02
CA LEU A 146 18.65 -20.87 3.82
C LEU A 146 17.57 -20.07 3.07
N PRO A 147 17.40 -18.77 3.38
CA PRO A 147 16.47 -17.91 2.65
C PRO A 147 16.94 -17.68 1.21
N ALA A 148 15.98 -17.52 0.29
CA ALA A 148 16.22 -17.45 -1.16
C ALA A 148 17.14 -16.30 -1.63
N HIS A 149 17.33 -15.26 -0.81
CA HIS A 149 18.12 -14.07 -1.13
C HIS A 149 19.41 -13.95 -0.31
N ASP A 150 19.83 -15.02 0.37
CA ASP A 150 21.07 -15.02 1.15
C ASP A 150 22.30 -15.21 0.25
N SER A 151 23.35 -14.44 0.50
CA SER A 151 24.70 -14.70 -0.02
C SER A 151 25.16 -16.13 0.26
N ALA A 152 24.74 -16.72 1.39
CA ALA A 152 25.01 -18.11 1.74
C ALA A 152 24.42 -19.12 0.74
N LEU A 153 23.29 -18.79 0.07
CA LEU A 153 22.70 -19.67 -0.94
C LEU A 153 23.59 -19.76 -2.19
N ASN A 154 24.21 -18.66 -2.61
CA ASN A 154 25.14 -18.67 -3.74
C ASN A 154 26.40 -19.49 -3.43
N HIS A 155 26.88 -19.44 -2.18
CA HIS A 155 27.97 -20.31 -1.73
C HIS A 155 27.56 -21.78 -1.77
N LEU A 156 26.36 -22.12 -1.27
CA LEU A 156 25.83 -23.49 -1.33
C LEU A 156 25.68 -23.98 -2.78
N ILE A 157 25.21 -23.13 -3.70
CA ILE A 157 25.13 -23.47 -5.13
C ILE A 157 26.52 -23.81 -5.68
N GLY A 158 27.54 -22.99 -5.37
CA GLY A 158 28.92 -23.26 -5.80
C GLY A 158 29.50 -24.56 -5.22
N GLU A 159 29.19 -24.87 -3.96
CA GLU A 159 29.60 -26.14 -3.33
C GLU A 159 28.89 -27.34 -3.99
N LEU A 160 27.59 -27.23 -4.28
CA LEU A 160 26.84 -28.27 -4.99
C LEU A 160 27.35 -28.49 -6.41
N GLU A 161 27.71 -27.43 -7.13
CA GLU A 161 28.31 -27.53 -8.48
C GLU A 161 29.71 -28.15 -8.47
N SER A 162 30.42 -28.10 -7.35
CA SER A 162 31.75 -28.71 -7.20
C SER A 162 31.73 -30.23 -6.95
N LEU A 163 30.55 -30.80 -6.68
CA LEU A 163 30.40 -32.23 -6.42
C LEU A 163 30.65 -33.07 -7.68
N PRO A 164 31.29 -34.24 -7.53
CA PRO A 164 31.43 -35.18 -8.65
C PRO A 164 30.06 -35.65 -9.13
N ASN A 165 29.92 -35.82 -10.45
CA ASN A 165 28.69 -36.20 -11.14
C ASN A 165 27.57 -35.15 -11.15
N VAL A 166 27.82 -33.92 -10.70
CA VAL A 166 26.90 -32.78 -10.86
C VAL A 166 27.30 -31.99 -12.11
N THR A 167 26.33 -31.77 -13.01
CA THR A 167 26.56 -30.98 -14.24
C THR A 167 26.16 -29.51 -14.05
N ARG A 168 25.04 -29.26 -13.37
CA ARG A 168 24.50 -27.91 -13.19
C ARG A 168 23.55 -27.85 -12.01
N VAL A 169 23.55 -26.75 -11.28
CA VAL A 169 22.56 -26.45 -10.25
C VAL A 169 21.69 -25.30 -10.72
N VAL A 170 20.37 -25.51 -10.78
CA VAL A 170 19.39 -24.49 -11.18
C VAL A 170 18.51 -24.16 -10.00
N ALA A 171 18.55 -22.92 -9.53
CA ALA A 171 17.56 -22.45 -8.58
C ALA A 171 16.21 -22.28 -9.29
N ASP A 172 15.17 -22.99 -8.83
CA ASP A 172 13.81 -22.80 -9.35
C ASP A 172 13.22 -21.52 -8.76
N THR A 173 13.67 -20.39 -9.31
CA THR A 173 13.22 -19.03 -8.94
C THR A 173 11.98 -18.61 -9.72
N ARG A 174 11.52 -19.39 -10.71
CA ARG A 174 10.42 -18.99 -11.60
C ARG A 174 9.10 -18.85 -10.86
N TRP A 175 8.80 -19.73 -9.91
CA TRP A 175 7.57 -19.62 -9.13
C TRP A 175 7.61 -18.38 -8.22
N MET A 176 8.78 -18.08 -7.64
CA MET A 176 8.99 -16.90 -6.79
C MET A 176 8.89 -15.60 -7.62
N SER A 177 9.52 -15.56 -8.79
CA SER A 177 9.44 -14.40 -9.69
C SER A 177 8.00 -14.17 -10.16
N ARG A 178 7.26 -15.23 -10.52
CA ARG A 178 5.84 -15.13 -10.88
C ARG A 178 4.99 -14.60 -9.72
N LEU A 179 5.28 -15.01 -8.49
CA LEU A 179 4.55 -14.55 -7.33
C LEU A 179 4.87 -13.08 -7.02
N GLU A 180 6.13 -12.68 -7.10
CA GLU A 180 6.53 -11.27 -6.96
C GLU A 180 5.86 -10.40 -8.04
N GLU A 181 5.90 -10.82 -9.30
CA GLU A 181 5.21 -10.14 -10.39
C GLU A 181 3.69 -10.04 -10.15
N THR A 182 3.08 -11.09 -9.58
CA THR A 182 1.67 -11.09 -9.20
C THR A 182 1.37 -10.11 -8.07
N LEU A 183 2.23 -10.03 -7.04
CA LEU A 183 2.10 -9.06 -5.96
C LEU A 183 2.28 -7.62 -6.45
N VAL A 184 3.22 -7.38 -7.37
CA VAL A 184 3.41 -6.07 -8.01
C VAL A 184 2.20 -5.69 -8.87
N ALA A 185 1.65 -6.64 -9.62
CA ALA A 185 0.42 -6.42 -10.37
C ALA A 185 -0.75 -6.07 -9.43
N GLY A 186 -0.90 -6.81 -8.33
CA GLY A 186 -1.89 -6.53 -7.29
C GLY A 186 -1.73 -5.14 -6.67
N GLU A 187 -0.51 -4.74 -6.33
CA GLU A 187 -0.21 -3.39 -5.83
C GLU A 187 -0.61 -2.30 -6.83
N ARG A 188 -0.28 -2.47 -8.12
CA ARG A 188 -0.68 -1.53 -9.18
C ARG A 188 -2.20 -1.41 -9.31
N TRP A 189 -2.92 -2.52 -9.19
CA TRP A 189 -4.39 -2.52 -9.17
C TRP A 189 -4.95 -1.76 -7.98
N VAL A 190 -4.39 -1.99 -6.78
CA VAL A 190 -4.79 -1.27 -5.56
C VAL A 190 -4.50 0.24 -5.69
N LEU A 191 -3.36 0.63 -6.26
CA LEU A 191 -3.03 2.03 -6.51
C LEU A 191 -3.99 2.67 -7.53
N ALA A 192 -4.35 1.97 -8.60
CA ALA A 192 -5.32 2.45 -9.58
C ALA A 192 -6.71 2.65 -8.94
N LEU A 193 -7.18 1.66 -8.16
CA LEU A 193 -8.43 1.75 -7.41
C LEU A 193 -8.39 2.88 -6.36
N GLY A 194 -7.28 3.02 -5.66
CA GLY A 194 -7.04 4.09 -4.69
C GLY A 194 -7.08 5.48 -5.35
N GLY A 195 -6.47 5.62 -6.53
CA GLY A 195 -6.57 6.82 -7.35
C GLY A 195 -8.02 7.17 -7.70
N ALA A 196 -8.80 6.19 -8.17
CA ALA A 196 -10.22 6.38 -8.47
C ALA A 196 -11.05 6.77 -7.23
N MET A 197 -10.79 6.14 -6.08
CA MET A 197 -11.42 6.46 -4.80
C MET A 197 -11.10 7.89 -4.33
N ILE A 198 -9.84 8.31 -4.46
CA ILE A 198 -9.41 9.68 -4.16
C ILE A 198 -10.10 10.69 -5.09
N LEU A 199 -10.19 10.40 -6.39
CA LEU A 199 -10.94 11.24 -7.32
C LEU A 199 -12.43 11.34 -6.93
N GLY A 200 -13.04 10.23 -6.49
CA GLY A 200 -14.40 10.24 -5.95
C GLY A 200 -14.56 11.14 -4.73
N ALA A 201 -13.62 11.07 -3.77
CA ALA A 201 -13.63 11.95 -2.60
C ALA A 201 -13.42 13.42 -2.98
N ILE A 202 -12.52 13.70 -3.92
CA ILE A 202 -12.31 15.05 -4.47
C ILE A 202 -13.60 15.59 -5.08
N LEU A 203 -14.30 14.80 -5.89
CA LEU A 203 -15.55 15.20 -6.52
C LEU A 203 -16.65 15.46 -5.48
N ALA A 204 -16.79 14.57 -4.50
CA ALA A 204 -17.76 14.73 -3.42
C ALA A 204 -17.49 15.99 -2.57
N LEU A 205 -16.22 16.24 -2.22
CA LEU A 205 -15.79 17.46 -1.51
C LEU A 205 -16.01 18.71 -2.35
N ALA A 206 -15.64 18.69 -3.63
CA ALA A 206 -15.80 19.81 -4.54
C ALA A 206 -17.29 20.18 -4.68
N ASN A 207 -18.16 19.19 -4.87
CA ASN A 207 -19.60 19.41 -4.96
C ASN A 207 -20.17 19.97 -3.65
N THR A 208 -19.76 19.41 -2.51
CA THR A 208 -20.20 19.89 -1.19
C THR A 208 -19.81 21.34 -0.97
N LEU A 209 -18.58 21.70 -1.35
CA LEU A 209 -18.09 23.06 -1.16
C LEU A 209 -18.72 24.03 -2.15
N HIS A 210 -18.96 23.61 -3.39
CA HIS A 210 -19.68 24.41 -4.38
C HIS A 210 -21.07 24.79 -3.86
N LEU A 211 -21.85 23.81 -3.39
CA LEU A 211 -23.15 24.04 -2.77
C LEU A 211 -23.07 24.94 -1.53
N ALA A 212 -22.02 24.80 -0.72
CA ALA A 212 -21.82 25.63 0.46
C ALA A 212 -21.46 27.10 0.11
N ILE A 213 -20.74 27.32 -0.98
CA ILE A 213 -20.42 28.65 -1.50
C ILE A 213 -21.69 29.28 -2.09
N ASP A 214 -22.44 28.56 -2.92
CA ASP A 214 -23.66 29.06 -3.55
C ASP A 214 -24.73 29.43 -2.53
N ALA A 215 -24.91 28.63 -1.47
CA ALA A 215 -25.82 28.94 -0.38
C ALA A 215 -25.48 30.26 0.35
N ARG A 216 -24.26 30.80 0.18
CA ARG A 216 -23.80 32.05 0.78
C ARG A 216 -23.54 33.15 -0.24
N ARG A 217 -24.00 33.00 -1.47
CA ARG A 217 -23.75 33.93 -2.56
C ARG A 217 -24.15 35.38 -2.22
N GLU A 218 -25.30 35.57 -1.58
CA GLU A 218 -25.78 36.91 -1.19
C GLU A 218 -24.88 37.59 -0.15
N GLU A 219 -24.45 36.84 0.88
CA GLU A 219 -23.51 37.34 1.89
C GLU A 219 -22.17 37.73 1.26
N ILE A 220 -21.66 36.89 0.34
CA ILE A 220 -20.43 37.14 -0.40
C ILE A 220 -20.53 38.42 -1.24
N LEU A 221 -21.68 38.64 -1.90
CA LEU A 221 -21.94 39.84 -2.70
C LEU A 221 -21.96 41.09 -1.83
N VAL A 222 -22.65 41.06 -0.69
CA VAL A 222 -22.69 42.19 0.25
C VAL A 222 -21.28 42.53 0.75
N VAL A 223 -20.49 41.52 1.15
CA VAL A 223 -19.10 41.74 1.61
C VAL A 223 -18.21 42.30 0.49
N ARG A 224 -18.42 41.90 -0.77
CA ARG A 224 -17.69 42.47 -1.91
C ARG A 224 -18.08 43.93 -2.17
N VAL A 225 -19.37 44.28 -2.11
CA VAL A 225 -19.84 45.66 -2.35
C VAL A 225 -19.29 46.65 -1.33
N ILE A 226 -19.14 46.24 -0.07
CA ILE A 226 -18.53 47.08 0.99
C ILE A 226 -17.00 47.09 0.97
N GLY A 227 -16.36 46.52 -0.05
CA GLY A 227 -14.89 46.56 -0.24
C GLY A 227 -14.10 45.45 0.44
N GLY A 228 -14.73 44.32 0.79
CA GLY A 228 -14.05 43.16 1.37
C GLY A 228 -13.03 42.54 0.42
N SER A 229 -11.84 42.20 0.93
CA SER A 229 -10.79 41.57 0.11
C SER A 229 -11.18 40.15 -0.34
N PRO A 230 -10.83 39.71 -1.57
CA PRO A 230 -11.11 38.34 -2.03
C PRO A 230 -10.55 37.26 -1.10
N ALA A 231 -9.38 37.52 -0.50
CA ALA A 231 -8.76 36.62 0.47
C ALA A 231 -9.60 36.46 1.75
N PHE A 232 -10.26 37.52 2.22
CA PHE A 232 -11.13 37.46 3.39
C PHE A 232 -12.34 36.54 3.14
N VAL A 233 -12.95 36.63 1.96
CA VAL A 233 -14.10 35.79 1.58
C VAL A 233 -13.71 34.33 1.38
N ARG A 234 -12.51 34.04 0.87
CA ARG A 234 -12.03 32.68 0.58
C ARG A 234 -11.64 31.87 1.82
N ARG A 235 -11.13 32.51 2.88
CA ARG A 235 -10.55 31.83 4.06
C ARG A 235 -11.50 30.83 4.76
N PRO A 236 -12.77 31.15 5.06
CA PRO A 236 -13.65 30.20 5.72
C PRO A 236 -13.81 28.89 4.93
N PHE A 237 -13.87 28.97 3.60
CA PHE A 237 -14.01 27.80 2.74
C PHE A 237 -12.76 26.93 2.73
N LEU A 238 -11.57 27.54 2.80
CA LEU A 238 -10.30 26.81 2.95
C LEU A 238 -10.24 26.01 4.25
N TYR A 239 -10.65 26.63 5.38
CA TYR A 239 -10.72 25.93 6.66
C TYR A 239 -11.81 24.85 6.67
N THR A 240 -12.95 25.07 6.02
CA THR A 240 -13.99 24.05 5.88
C THR A 240 -13.47 22.81 5.14
N GLY A 241 -12.78 23.00 4.00
CA GLY A 241 -12.14 21.90 3.27
C GLY A 241 -11.09 21.18 4.09
N LEU A 242 -10.24 21.93 4.80
CA LEU A 242 -9.24 21.37 5.71
C LEU A 242 -9.89 20.51 6.81
N TYR A 243 -10.96 20.97 7.45
CA TYR A 243 -11.65 20.20 8.50
C TYR A 243 -12.39 18.97 7.96
N PHE A 244 -12.95 19.04 6.75
CA PHE A 244 -13.50 17.83 6.11
C PHE A 244 -12.41 16.81 5.80
N GLY A 245 -11.26 17.27 5.28
CA GLY A 245 -10.10 16.43 5.01
C GLY A 245 -9.50 15.79 6.27
N VAL A 246 -9.26 16.60 7.31
CA VAL A 246 -8.72 16.12 8.60
C VAL A 246 -9.70 15.17 9.28
N GLY A 247 -10.99 15.53 9.38
CA GLY A 247 -11.98 14.67 10.02
C GLY A 247 -12.17 13.34 9.29
N GLY A 248 -12.19 13.36 7.95
CA GLY A 248 -12.19 12.15 7.14
C GLY A 248 -10.92 11.31 7.30
N GLY A 249 -9.74 11.95 7.36
CA GLY A 249 -8.47 11.27 7.59
C GLY A 249 -8.35 10.65 8.98
N VAL A 250 -8.86 11.31 10.03
CA VAL A 250 -8.94 10.75 11.38
C VAL A 250 -9.88 9.55 11.41
N LEU A 251 -11.05 9.65 10.79
CA LEU A 251 -11.98 8.54 10.69
C LEU A 251 -11.40 7.38 9.87
N ALA A 252 -10.66 7.66 8.79
CA ALA A 252 -9.94 6.64 8.01
C ALA A 252 -8.92 5.90 8.86
N ALA A 253 -8.14 6.64 9.66
CA ALA A 253 -7.16 6.07 10.58
C ALA A 253 -7.82 5.15 11.62
N LEU A 254 -8.94 5.59 12.22
CA LEU A 254 -9.71 4.77 13.15
C LEU A 254 -10.25 3.50 12.48
N MET A 255 -10.79 3.62 11.26
CA MET A 255 -11.26 2.46 10.49
C MET A 255 -10.13 1.48 10.20
N LEU A 256 -8.96 1.96 9.78
CA LEU A 256 -7.80 1.12 9.50
C LEU A 256 -7.31 0.39 10.77
N TRP A 257 -7.31 1.07 11.90
CA TRP A 257 -6.93 0.49 13.19
C TRP A 257 -7.94 -0.58 13.65
N ALA A 258 -9.24 -0.27 13.57
CA ALA A 258 -10.31 -1.20 13.89
C ALA A 258 -10.27 -2.44 13.00
N LEU A 259 -10.06 -2.25 11.69
CA LEU A 259 -9.93 -3.34 10.74
C LEU A 259 -8.70 -4.22 11.04
N SER A 260 -7.55 -3.61 11.34
CA SER A 260 -6.33 -4.34 11.70
C SER A 260 -6.53 -5.20 12.94
N LEU A 261 -7.16 -4.65 14.00
CA LEU A 261 -7.50 -5.43 15.20
C LEU A 261 -8.46 -6.58 14.90
N TRP A 262 -9.48 -6.32 14.08
CA TRP A 262 -10.47 -7.33 13.70
C TRP A 262 -9.84 -8.49 12.90
N LEU A 263 -8.86 -8.20 12.05
CA LEU A 263 -8.12 -9.21 11.27
C LEU A 263 -7.04 -9.94 12.07
N THR A 264 -6.55 -9.36 13.18
CA THR A 264 -5.43 -9.93 13.93
C THR A 264 -5.75 -11.34 14.45
N GLY A 265 -6.97 -11.59 14.93
CA GLY A 265 -7.37 -12.90 15.44
C GLY A 265 -7.29 -14.02 14.39
N PRO A 266 -8.05 -13.93 13.29
CA PRO A 266 -8.02 -14.94 12.22
C PRO A 266 -6.63 -15.13 11.61
N VAL A 267 -5.88 -14.04 11.42
CA VAL A 267 -4.55 -14.13 10.80
C VAL A 267 -3.55 -14.79 11.74
N ASN A 268 -3.58 -14.50 13.05
CA ASN A 268 -2.72 -15.17 14.02
C ASN A 268 -3.04 -16.67 14.13
N ALA A 269 -4.31 -17.06 14.01
CA ALA A 269 -4.69 -18.47 13.96
C ALA A 269 -4.10 -19.18 12.73
N LEU A 270 -4.09 -18.52 11.56
CA LEU A 270 -3.43 -19.05 10.37
C LEU A 270 -1.92 -19.20 10.58
N PHE A 271 -1.25 -18.21 11.18
CA PHE A 271 0.19 -18.32 11.45
C PHE A 271 0.54 -19.50 12.35
N LEU A 272 -0.26 -19.77 13.38
CA LEU A 272 -0.09 -20.94 14.25
C LEU A 272 -0.28 -22.27 13.49
N LEU A 273 -1.19 -22.33 12.52
CA LEU A 273 -1.40 -23.54 11.69
C LEU A 273 -0.22 -23.85 10.77
N TYR A 274 0.51 -22.82 10.34
CA TYR A 274 1.63 -22.94 9.40
C TYR A 274 3.01 -22.91 10.10
N ASP A 275 3.03 -22.98 11.44
CA ASP A 275 4.25 -22.96 12.27
C ASP A 275 5.18 -21.77 11.94
N SER A 276 4.57 -20.64 11.54
CA SER A 276 5.27 -19.43 11.15
C SER A 276 5.29 -18.45 12.33
N PRO A 277 6.46 -17.89 12.72
CA PRO A 277 6.57 -16.91 13.79
C PRO A 277 6.04 -15.51 13.40
N GLY A 278 5.41 -15.38 12.23
CA GLY A 278 4.88 -14.12 11.72
C GLY A 278 3.79 -13.54 12.63
N GLN A 279 3.94 -12.27 13.00
CA GLN A 279 2.86 -11.48 13.59
C GLN A 279 2.36 -10.49 12.55
N LEU A 280 1.04 -10.29 12.47
CA LEU A 280 0.46 -9.24 11.65
C LEU A 280 0.98 -7.89 12.16
N GLN A 281 1.71 -7.16 11.32
CA GLN A 281 2.15 -5.82 11.66
C GLN A 281 0.96 -4.87 11.50
N GLY A 282 0.54 -4.30 12.63
CA GLY A 282 -0.46 -3.25 12.63
C GLY A 282 0.01 -2.02 11.86
N PRO A 283 -0.90 -1.06 11.57
CA PRO A 283 -0.58 0.14 10.79
C PRO A 283 0.47 1.08 11.43
N GLY A 284 0.91 0.83 12.67
CA GLY A 284 1.84 1.69 13.39
C GLY A 284 1.32 3.13 13.51
N LEU A 285 2.23 4.07 13.75
CA LEU A 285 1.91 5.51 13.81
C LEU A 285 1.99 6.20 12.44
N VAL A 286 2.75 5.63 11.51
CA VAL A 286 3.04 6.25 10.20
C VAL A 286 1.79 6.26 9.32
N TYR A 287 1.07 5.15 9.18
CA TYR A 287 -0.11 5.09 8.32
C TYR A 287 -1.24 6.03 8.78
N PRO A 288 -1.66 6.04 10.07
CA PRO A 288 -2.65 7.00 10.57
C PRO A 288 -2.28 8.46 10.30
N LEU A 289 -1.04 8.83 10.57
CA LEU A 289 -0.57 10.20 10.39
C LEU A 289 -0.54 10.59 8.91
N ALA A 290 -0.10 9.67 8.04
CA ALA A 290 -0.11 9.86 6.60
C ALA A 290 -1.53 10.07 6.06
N LEU A 291 -2.53 9.32 6.56
CA LEU A 291 -3.93 9.46 6.15
C LEU A 291 -4.52 10.82 6.56
N ILE A 292 -4.24 11.27 7.78
CA ILE A 292 -4.68 12.59 8.26
C ILE A 292 -4.05 13.70 7.43
N LEU A 293 -2.74 13.61 7.16
CA LEU A 293 -2.01 14.60 6.38
C LEU A 293 -2.47 14.62 4.91
N LEU A 294 -2.65 13.45 4.30
CA LEU A 294 -3.15 13.33 2.93
C LEU A 294 -4.58 13.88 2.83
N GLY A 295 -5.46 13.53 3.76
CA GLY A 295 -6.82 14.07 3.85
C GLY A 295 -6.81 15.60 3.99
N ALA A 296 -5.97 16.14 4.87
CA ALA A 296 -5.81 17.58 5.06
C ALA A 296 -5.35 18.30 3.78
N ILE A 297 -4.35 17.75 3.09
CA ILE A 297 -3.83 18.30 1.82
C ILE A 297 -4.91 18.28 0.75
N ILE A 298 -5.60 17.14 0.56
CA ILE A 298 -6.66 17.01 -0.43
C ILE A 298 -7.80 17.99 -0.12
N GLY A 299 -8.28 18.02 1.12
CA GLY A 299 -9.36 18.92 1.54
C GLY A 299 -9.00 20.39 1.33
N TRP A 300 -7.77 20.77 1.65
CA TRP A 300 -7.27 22.12 1.42
C TRP A 300 -7.15 22.44 -0.08
N LEU A 301 -6.52 21.58 -0.89
CA LEU A 301 -6.35 21.77 -2.33
C LEU A 301 -7.69 21.87 -3.07
N VAL A 302 -8.63 20.97 -2.77
CA VAL A 302 -9.97 20.97 -3.36
C VAL A 302 -10.69 22.26 -3.00
N SER A 303 -10.58 22.71 -1.74
CA SER A 303 -11.23 23.94 -1.33
C SER A 303 -10.64 25.19 -1.96
N TRP A 304 -9.33 25.20 -2.18
CA TRP A 304 -8.64 26.26 -2.90
C TRP A 304 -9.08 26.31 -4.36
N ALA A 305 -9.11 25.16 -5.05
CA ALA A 305 -9.53 25.06 -6.45
C ALA A 305 -10.99 25.50 -6.65
N ALA A 306 -11.90 25.02 -5.79
CA ALA A 306 -13.31 25.39 -5.85
C ALA A 306 -13.54 26.89 -5.61
N ALA A 307 -12.85 27.46 -4.61
CA ALA A 307 -12.91 28.90 -4.36
C ALA A 307 -12.39 29.69 -5.57
N GLU A 308 -11.21 29.35 -6.10
CA GLU A 308 -10.62 30.03 -7.25
C GLU A 308 -11.51 29.98 -8.50
N HIS A 309 -12.14 28.83 -8.74
CA HIS A 309 -13.05 28.69 -9.87
C HIS A 309 -14.29 29.58 -9.72
N TYR A 310 -14.90 29.60 -8.53
CA TYR A 310 -16.11 30.39 -8.27
C TYR A 310 -15.89 31.90 -8.35
N PHE A 311 -14.79 32.40 -7.77
CA PHE A 311 -14.52 33.84 -7.77
C PHE A 311 -14.16 34.39 -9.15
N ARG A 312 -13.52 33.57 -10.02
CA ARG A 312 -13.30 33.96 -11.43
C ARG A 312 -14.59 34.14 -12.20
N GLN A 313 -15.60 33.29 -11.96
CA GLN A 313 -16.91 33.42 -12.63
C GLN A 313 -17.66 34.68 -12.20
N LEU A 314 -17.46 35.15 -10.97
CA LEU A 314 -18.06 36.38 -10.44
C LEU A 314 -17.40 37.66 -10.97
N GLU A 315 -16.20 37.59 -11.55
CA GLU A 315 -15.51 38.76 -12.13
C GLU A 315 -15.85 38.96 -13.62
N THR A 316 -16.39 37.93 -14.27
CA THR A 316 -16.81 37.96 -15.69
C THR A 316 -18.26 38.39 -15.91
N ARG A 317 -19.02 38.73 -14.85
CA ARG A 317 -20.42 39.18 -14.92
C ARG A 317 -20.58 40.50 -14.19
#